data_AF-A0A4R4R2C2-F1
#
_entry.id   AF-A0A4R4R2C2-F1
#
_cell.length_a   1.000
_cell.length_b   1.000
_cell.length_c   1.000
_cell.angle_alpha   90.00
_cell.angle_beta   90.00
_cell.angle_gamma   90.00
#
_symmetry.space_group_name_H-M   'P 1'
#
loop_
_entity.id
_entity.type
_entity.pdbx_description
1 polymer ?
#
loop_
_entity_poly.entity_id
_entity_poly.type
_entity_poly.pdbx_seq_one_letter_code
_entity_poly.pdbx_strand_id
1 'polypeptide(L)'
;MSEQLDRTFGQLVKRSWQRFDEEIKTREIDDLLVGAVITASVAQGNALIDLNSDGNHHYLRFQHLQNKHRLMFQLTHRTGTITAARIMGHHAAVTIAYGEYVQDAQTVWKALKSEVKSGFLDVGEPGVLTVDADLGTGYVYVQVPLLLDLDQYFADHYTVKYPVLQEHIAAVAQACAKYLHGRIAA
;
A
#
# COMPACT_ATOMS: atom_id res chain seq x y z
N MET A 1 14.62 52.83 -5.46
CA MET A 1 13.57 52.36 -4.53
C MET A 1 12.65 51.33 -5.20
N SER A 2 12.15 51.56 -6.43
CA SER A 2 11.35 50.58 -7.19
C SER A 2 12.07 49.24 -7.37
N GLU A 3 13.29 49.24 -7.90
CA GLU A 3 14.02 47.98 -8.18
C GLU A 3 14.26 47.11 -6.95
N GLN A 4 14.44 47.72 -5.77
CA GLN A 4 14.60 46.98 -4.52
C GLN A 4 13.29 46.32 -4.10
N LEU A 5 12.16 47.03 -4.22
CA LEU A 5 10.83 46.48 -3.96
C LEU A 5 10.46 45.39 -4.97
N ASP A 6 10.80 45.58 -6.24
CA ASP A 6 10.59 44.59 -7.31
C ASP A 6 11.40 43.32 -7.04
N ARG A 7 12.66 43.46 -6.60
CA ARG A 7 13.50 42.32 -6.17
C ARG A 7 12.91 41.62 -4.95
N THR A 8 12.44 42.37 -3.95
CA THR A 8 11.79 41.79 -2.76
C THR A 8 10.50 41.06 -3.14
N PHE A 9 9.68 41.62 -4.03
CA PHE A 9 8.49 40.96 -4.54
C PHE A 9 8.82 39.66 -5.29
N GLY A 10 9.81 39.68 -6.19
CA GLY A 10 10.28 38.48 -6.88
C GLY A 10 10.76 37.39 -5.92
N GLN A 11 11.44 37.77 -4.83
CA GLN A 11 11.84 36.83 -3.78
C GLN A 11 10.65 36.26 -3.00
N LEU A 12 9.63 37.07 -2.71
CA LEU A 12 8.40 36.63 -2.06
C LEU A 12 7.67 35.62 -2.93
N VAL A 13 7.45 35.94 -4.22
CA VAL A 13 6.80 35.05 -5.19
C VAL A 13 7.56 33.73 -5.29
N LYS A 14 8.88 33.77 -5.42
CA LYS A 14 9.71 32.55 -5.47
C LYS A 14 9.55 31.68 -4.23
N ARG A 15 9.56 32.27 -3.03
CA ARG A 15 9.38 31.52 -1.77
C ARG A 15 7.96 30.98 -1.62
N SER A 16 6.95 31.70 -2.09
CA SER A 16 5.57 31.21 -2.10
C SER A 16 5.42 30.00 -2.99
N TRP A 17 5.99 30.01 -4.20
CA TRP A 17 6.01 28.84 -5.08
C TRP A 17 6.70 27.63 -4.45
N GLN A 18 7.85 27.84 -3.82
CA GLN A 18 8.53 26.75 -3.10
C GLN A 18 7.64 26.09 -2.04
N ARG A 19 6.88 26.88 -1.27
CA ARG A 19 5.94 26.34 -0.27
C ARG A 19 4.74 25.65 -0.91
N PHE A 20 4.21 26.22 -1.98
CA PHE A 20 3.09 25.65 -2.71
C PHE A 20 3.45 24.30 -3.34
N ASP A 21 4.66 24.17 -3.90
CA ASP A 21 5.15 22.90 -4.45
C ASP A 21 5.32 21.84 -3.35
N GLU A 22 5.78 22.23 -2.15
CA GLU A 22 5.83 21.34 -0.98
C GLU A 22 4.44 20.89 -0.51
N GLU A 23 3.43 21.77 -0.58
CA GLU A 23 2.03 21.44 -0.28
C GLU A 23 1.49 20.40 -1.25
N ILE A 24 1.66 20.65 -2.55
CA ILE A 24 1.26 19.72 -3.61
C ILE A 24 1.92 18.36 -3.38
N LYS A 25 3.25 18.35 -3.19
CA LYS A 25 3.99 17.11 -2.96
C LYS A 25 3.44 16.32 -1.78
N THR A 26 3.17 17.01 -0.67
CA THR A 26 2.66 16.36 0.53
C THR A 26 1.25 15.81 0.33
N ARG A 27 0.43 16.49 -0.47
CA ARG A 27 -0.96 16.11 -0.70
C ARG A 27 -1.13 14.95 -1.69
N GLU A 28 -0.24 14.82 -2.68
CA GLU A 28 -0.44 13.95 -3.85
C GLU A 28 0.47 12.72 -3.87
N ILE A 29 1.42 12.59 -2.94
CA ILE A 29 2.38 11.49 -2.93
C ILE A 29 1.74 10.11 -2.70
N ASP A 30 0.60 10.08 -2.01
CA ASP A 30 -0.26 8.91 -1.82
C ASP A 30 -0.97 8.48 -3.12
N ASP A 31 -1.54 9.42 -3.86
CA ASP A 31 -2.13 9.16 -5.18
C ASP A 31 -1.07 8.63 -6.16
N LEU A 32 0.15 9.19 -6.10
CA LEU A 32 1.28 8.68 -6.86
C LEU A 32 1.67 7.26 -6.44
N LEU A 33 1.57 6.93 -5.14
CA LEU A 33 1.81 5.56 -4.66
C LEU A 33 0.77 4.59 -5.22
N VAL A 34 -0.51 4.98 -5.30
CA VAL A 34 -1.55 4.15 -5.92
C VAL A 34 -1.20 3.83 -7.37
N GLY A 35 -0.84 4.84 -8.17
CA GLY A 35 -0.42 4.64 -9.56
C GLY A 35 0.85 3.79 -9.69
N ALA A 36 1.81 3.98 -8.78
CA ALA A 36 3.04 3.19 -8.70
C ALA A 36 2.75 1.71 -8.40
N VAL A 37 1.89 1.41 -7.43
CA VAL A 37 1.50 0.03 -7.08
C VAL A 37 0.79 -0.63 -8.24
N ILE A 38 -0.16 0.05 -8.90
CA ILE A 38 -0.83 -0.48 -10.09
C ILE A 38 0.18 -0.86 -11.16
N THR A 39 1.08 0.06 -11.49
CA THR A 39 2.10 -0.16 -12.53
C THR A 39 3.05 -1.30 -12.14
N ALA A 40 3.50 -1.34 -10.89
CA ALA A 40 4.38 -2.39 -10.38
C ALA A 40 3.72 -3.77 -10.42
N SER A 41 2.47 -3.89 -9.97
CA SER A 41 1.73 -5.15 -9.95
C SER A 41 1.41 -5.65 -11.36
N VAL A 42 1.04 -4.75 -12.29
CA VAL A 42 0.78 -5.11 -13.69
C VAL A 42 2.04 -5.61 -14.38
N ALA A 43 3.18 -4.97 -14.15
CA ALA A 43 4.47 -5.42 -14.68
C ALA A 43 4.87 -6.83 -14.19
N GLN A 44 4.31 -7.28 -13.06
CA GLN A 44 4.51 -8.63 -12.51
C GLN A 44 3.47 -9.66 -12.99
N GLY A 45 2.67 -9.36 -14.03
CA GLY A 45 1.72 -10.31 -14.63
C GLY A 45 0.34 -10.35 -13.96
N ASN A 46 0.03 -9.37 -13.11
CA ASN A 46 -1.28 -9.22 -12.50
C ASN A 46 -2.20 -8.34 -13.33
N ALA A 47 -3.49 -8.67 -13.36
CA ALA A 47 -4.53 -7.79 -13.89
C ALA A 47 -5.26 -7.09 -12.74
N LEU A 48 -5.44 -5.77 -12.83
CA LEU A 48 -6.31 -5.02 -11.91
C LEU A 48 -7.77 -5.39 -12.20
N ILE A 49 -8.46 -5.96 -11.21
CA ILE A 49 -9.84 -6.43 -11.35
C ILE A 49 -10.84 -5.60 -10.54
N ASP A 50 -10.36 -4.79 -9.61
CA ASP A 50 -11.19 -3.86 -8.84
C ASP A 50 -10.33 -2.72 -8.27
N LEU A 51 -10.90 -1.52 -8.28
CA LEU A 51 -10.32 -0.27 -7.77
C LEU A 51 -11.45 0.55 -7.15
N ASN A 52 -11.31 0.86 -5.86
CA ASN A 52 -12.23 1.73 -5.15
C ASN A 52 -11.47 2.73 -4.27
N SER A 53 -12.03 3.90 -4.04
CA SER A 53 -11.48 4.89 -3.11
C SER A 53 -12.59 5.68 -2.42
N ASP A 54 -12.42 5.94 -1.13
CA ASP A 54 -13.28 6.83 -0.35
C ASP A 54 -12.65 8.22 -0.09
N GLY A 55 -11.50 8.50 -0.73
CA GLY A 55 -10.70 9.71 -0.55
C GLY A 55 -9.69 9.65 0.61
N ASN A 56 -9.78 8.67 1.51
CA ASN A 56 -8.81 8.43 2.59
C ASN A 56 -8.13 7.05 2.46
N HIS A 57 -8.86 6.09 1.91
CA HIS A 57 -8.45 4.71 1.67
C HIS A 57 -8.58 4.40 0.19
N HIS A 58 -7.54 3.80 -0.38
CA HIS A 58 -7.54 3.27 -1.73
C HIS A 58 -7.45 1.76 -1.67
N TYR A 59 -8.41 1.10 -2.29
CA TYR A 59 -8.52 -0.35 -2.33
C TYR A 59 -8.20 -0.83 -3.74
N LEU A 60 -7.15 -1.63 -3.87
CA LEU A 60 -6.74 -2.24 -5.12
C LEU A 60 -6.85 -3.75 -4.99
N ARG A 61 -7.37 -4.40 -6.02
CA ARG A 61 -7.37 -5.86 -6.08
C ARG A 61 -6.96 -6.32 -7.47
N PHE A 62 -5.98 -7.20 -7.47
CA PHE A 62 -5.39 -7.78 -8.65
C PHE A 62 -5.55 -9.28 -8.66
N GLN A 63 -5.53 -9.86 -9.86
CA GLN A 63 -5.48 -11.30 -10.06
C GLN A 63 -4.35 -11.65 -11.01
N HIS A 64 -3.49 -12.56 -10.60
CA HIS A 64 -2.41 -13.04 -11.43
C HIS A 64 -2.97 -13.92 -12.56
N LEU A 65 -2.56 -13.65 -13.79
CA LEU A 65 -3.22 -14.20 -14.97
C LEU A 65 -3.04 -15.72 -15.11
N GLN A 66 -1.91 -16.26 -14.67
CA GLN A 66 -1.55 -17.67 -14.86
C GLN A 66 -2.09 -18.57 -13.73
N ASN A 67 -1.63 -18.35 -12.50
CA ASN A 67 -1.95 -19.16 -11.32
C ASN A 67 -3.18 -18.65 -10.52
N LYS A 68 -3.82 -17.55 -10.94
CA LYS A 68 -5.07 -17.03 -10.39
C LYS A 68 -5.02 -16.59 -8.91
N HIS A 69 -3.84 -16.51 -8.29
CA HIS A 69 -3.74 -15.88 -6.97
C HIS A 69 -4.14 -14.41 -7.04
N ARG A 70 -4.55 -13.85 -5.90
CA ARG A 70 -4.95 -12.45 -5.77
C ARG A 70 -3.96 -11.70 -4.91
N LEU A 71 -3.72 -10.45 -5.31
CA LEU A 71 -3.03 -9.46 -4.48
C LEU A 71 -4.01 -8.34 -4.18
N MET A 72 -4.09 -7.91 -2.94
CA MET A 72 -4.93 -6.79 -2.53
C MET A 72 -4.10 -5.77 -1.76
N PHE A 73 -4.46 -4.51 -1.93
CA PHE A 73 -3.85 -3.40 -1.23
C PHE A 73 -4.96 -2.53 -0.64
N GLN A 74 -4.81 -2.16 0.62
CA GLN A 74 -5.49 -1.03 1.22
C GLN A 74 -4.42 0.00 1.56
N LEU A 75 -4.44 1.14 0.88
CA LEU A 75 -3.51 2.24 1.11
C LEU A 75 -4.24 3.36 1.85
N THR A 76 -3.69 3.80 2.98
CA THR A 76 -4.16 4.96 3.74
C THR A 76 -3.08 6.02 3.80
N HIS A 77 -3.43 7.23 3.37
CA HIS A 77 -2.53 8.36 3.51
C HIS A 77 -2.47 8.84 4.95
N ARG A 78 -1.27 8.96 5.51
CA ARG A 78 -1.06 9.41 6.91
C ARG A 78 -0.48 10.81 7.03
N THR A 79 -0.01 11.41 5.94
CA THR A 79 0.73 12.68 5.96
C THR A 79 0.01 13.79 5.20
N GLY A 80 -1.21 14.14 5.62
CA GLY A 80 -2.00 15.20 4.97
C GLY A 80 -1.55 16.65 5.25
N THR A 81 -0.45 16.88 5.99
CA THR A 81 0.04 18.24 6.31
C THR A 81 1.55 18.36 6.16
N ILE A 82 2.02 19.52 5.69
CA ILE A 82 3.47 19.82 5.56
C ILE A 82 4.18 19.67 6.91
N THR A 83 3.55 20.10 8.01
CA THR A 83 4.16 20.04 9.34
C THR A 83 4.47 18.60 9.73
N ALA A 84 3.53 17.68 9.51
CA ALA A 84 3.75 16.26 9.77
C ALA A 84 4.84 15.69 8.86
N ALA A 85 4.78 15.99 7.56
CA ALA A 85 5.77 15.51 6.58
C ALA A 85 7.19 16.00 6.89
N ARG A 86 7.37 17.25 7.33
CA ARG A 86 8.69 17.80 7.69
C ARG A 86 9.31 17.19 8.94
N ILE A 87 8.48 16.74 9.89
CA ILE A 87 8.95 16.19 11.17
C ILE A 87 9.12 14.67 11.08
N MET A 88 8.14 14.00 10.48
CA MET A 88 8.04 12.55 10.48
C MET A 88 8.46 11.92 9.16
N GLY A 89 8.63 12.68 8.08
CA GLY A 89 8.78 12.14 6.72
C GLY A 89 7.42 11.75 6.11
N HIS A 90 7.40 11.42 4.82
CA HIS A 90 6.19 10.99 4.11
C HIS A 90 5.90 9.52 4.37
N HIS A 91 4.76 9.21 4.97
CA HIS A 91 4.40 7.85 5.37
C HIS A 91 3.02 7.44 4.85
N ALA A 92 2.92 6.19 4.40
CA ALA A 92 1.64 5.54 4.11
C ALA A 92 1.46 4.31 4.99
N ALA A 93 0.24 4.11 5.48
CA ALA A 93 -0.14 2.81 6.02
C ALA A 93 -0.67 1.95 4.86
N VAL A 94 -0.11 0.77 4.68
CA VAL A 94 -0.49 -0.14 3.58
C VAL A 94 -0.74 -1.52 4.16
N THR A 95 -1.94 -2.05 3.92
CA THR A 95 -2.22 -3.47 4.12
C THR A 95 -2.08 -4.17 2.79
N ILE A 96 -1.19 -5.15 2.72
CA ILE A 96 -1.03 -6.01 1.53
C ILE A 96 -1.57 -7.38 1.88
N ALA A 97 -2.44 -7.92 1.02
CA ALA A 97 -2.96 -9.27 1.15
C ALA A 97 -2.61 -10.14 -0.06
N TYR A 98 -2.34 -11.40 0.21
CA TYR A 98 -2.19 -12.46 -0.79
C TYR A 98 -3.30 -13.48 -0.58
N GLY A 99 -3.98 -13.88 -1.65
CA GLY A 99 -5.03 -14.88 -1.56
C GLY A 99 -4.99 -15.94 -2.64
N GLU A 100 -5.45 -17.13 -2.28
CA GLU A 100 -5.56 -18.27 -3.19
C GLU A 100 -6.96 -18.85 -3.17
N TYR A 101 -7.36 -19.39 -4.32
CA TYR A 101 -8.57 -20.16 -4.43
C TYR A 101 -8.39 -21.52 -3.78
N VAL A 102 -9.34 -21.90 -2.94
CA VAL A 102 -9.36 -23.19 -2.24
C VAL A 102 -10.72 -23.87 -2.48
N GLN A 103 -10.69 -25.14 -2.88
CA GLN A 103 -11.92 -25.89 -3.21
C GLN A 103 -12.89 -25.98 -2.02
N ASP A 104 -12.37 -26.13 -0.80
CA ASP A 104 -13.16 -26.13 0.43
C ASP A 104 -12.71 -25.01 1.37
N ALA A 105 -13.01 -23.78 0.97
CA ALA A 105 -12.70 -22.59 1.77
C ALA A 105 -13.36 -22.62 3.16
N GLN A 106 -14.51 -23.27 3.33
CA GLN A 106 -15.17 -23.37 4.63
C GLN A 106 -14.37 -24.23 5.62
N THR A 107 -13.88 -25.38 5.18
CA THR A 107 -13.07 -26.27 6.01
C THR A 107 -11.74 -25.62 6.36
N VAL A 108 -11.05 -25.02 5.38
CA VAL A 108 -9.79 -24.29 5.62
C VAL A 108 -9.99 -23.11 6.58
N TRP A 109 -11.05 -22.34 6.40
CA TRP A 109 -11.36 -21.22 7.30
C TRP A 109 -11.68 -21.67 8.73
N LYS A 110 -12.39 -22.79 8.91
CA LYS A 110 -12.66 -23.34 10.25
C LYS A 110 -11.38 -23.78 10.95
N ALA A 111 -10.47 -24.44 10.24
CA ALA A 111 -9.17 -24.85 10.77
C ALA A 111 -8.34 -23.64 11.20
N LEU A 112 -8.27 -22.61 10.35
CA LEU A 112 -7.55 -21.36 10.64
C LEU A 112 -8.15 -20.62 11.85
N LYS A 113 -9.48 -20.54 11.95
CA LYS A 113 -10.16 -19.91 13.10
C LYS A 113 -9.91 -20.60 14.43
N SER A 114 -9.77 -21.92 14.47
CA SER A 114 -9.52 -22.63 15.73
C SER A 114 -8.15 -22.29 16.34
N GLU A 115 -7.17 -21.93 15.52
CA GLU A 115 -5.84 -21.55 15.99
C GLU A 115 -5.76 -20.07 16.39
N VAL A 116 -6.43 -19.19 15.64
CA VAL A 116 -6.47 -17.73 15.88
C VAL A 116 -7.13 -17.37 17.22
N LYS A 117 -8.02 -18.22 17.75
CA LYS A 117 -8.64 -18.03 19.08
C LYS A 117 -7.66 -18.06 20.27
N SER A 118 -6.38 -18.36 20.04
CA SER A 118 -5.34 -18.47 21.08
C SER A 118 -4.66 -17.14 21.44
N GLY A 119 -4.77 -16.08 20.63
CA GLY A 119 -4.00 -14.85 20.83
C GLY A 119 -4.85 -13.58 20.84
N PHE A 120 -4.59 -12.70 21.80
CA PHE A 120 -4.90 -11.26 21.70
C PHE A 120 -4.24 -10.73 20.41
N LEU A 121 -4.97 -10.71 19.30
CA LEU A 121 -4.51 -10.13 18.04
C LEU A 121 -5.00 -8.69 18.01
N ASP A 122 -4.09 -7.75 18.21
CA ASP A 122 -4.36 -6.35 17.90
C ASP A 122 -4.32 -6.19 16.37
N VAL A 123 -5.50 -5.94 15.79
CA VAL A 123 -5.69 -5.86 14.35
C VAL A 123 -5.26 -4.46 13.90
N GLY A 124 -3.98 -4.30 13.61
CA GLY A 124 -3.44 -3.01 13.13
C GLY A 124 -1.95 -2.81 13.33
N GLU A 125 -1.28 -3.67 14.10
CA GLU A 125 0.16 -3.57 14.32
C GLU A 125 0.96 -4.03 13.08
N PRO A 126 1.94 -3.23 12.62
CA PRO A 126 2.76 -3.59 11.47
C PRO A 126 3.42 -4.97 11.63
N GLY A 127 3.31 -5.81 10.59
CA GLY A 127 3.93 -7.14 10.56
C GLY A 127 3.06 -8.27 11.14
N VAL A 128 1.93 -7.97 11.77
CA VAL A 128 1.00 -9.00 12.26
C VAL A 128 0.22 -9.60 11.08
N LEU A 129 0.45 -10.88 10.80
CA LEU A 129 -0.29 -11.62 9.78
C LEU A 129 -1.68 -11.96 10.29
N THR A 130 -2.69 -11.59 9.51
CA THR A 130 -4.09 -11.97 9.77
C THR A 130 -4.63 -12.74 8.57
N VAL A 131 -5.61 -13.59 8.82
CA VAL A 131 -6.24 -14.43 7.79
C VAL A 131 -7.68 -14.00 7.65
N ASP A 132 -8.14 -13.90 6.41
CA ASP A 132 -9.55 -13.71 6.07
C ASP A 132 -9.98 -14.69 4.97
N ALA A 133 -11.28 -14.94 4.82
CA ALA A 133 -11.81 -15.81 3.79
C ALA A 133 -13.06 -15.23 3.14
N ASP A 134 -13.02 -15.09 1.82
CA ASP A 134 -14.20 -14.82 0.99
C ASP A 134 -14.83 -16.14 0.57
N LEU A 135 -15.78 -16.60 1.38
CA LEU A 135 -16.51 -17.85 1.15
C LEU A 135 -17.38 -17.81 -0.10
N GLY A 136 -17.73 -16.62 -0.60
CA GLY A 136 -18.53 -16.46 -1.82
C GLY A 136 -17.71 -16.73 -3.08
N THR A 137 -16.43 -16.36 -3.08
CA THR A 137 -15.52 -16.59 -4.22
C THR A 137 -14.57 -17.77 -4.02
N GLY A 138 -14.55 -18.38 -2.83
CA GLY A 138 -13.67 -19.50 -2.49
C GLY A 138 -12.21 -19.11 -2.27
N TYR A 139 -11.94 -17.84 -2.00
CA TYR A 139 -10.58 -17.36 -1.74
C TYR A 139 -10.30 -17.24 -0.25
N VAL A 140 -9.12 -17.68 0.16
CA VAL A 140 -8.56 -17.44 1.50
C VAL A 140 -7.39 -16.48 1.35
N TYR A 141 -7.32 -15.48 2.21
CA TYR A 141 -6.33 -14.42 2.18
C TYR A 141 -5.50 -14.42 3.46
N VAL A 142 -4.23 -14.07 3.31
CA VAL A 142 -3.35 -13.65 4.39
C VAL A 142 -2.96 -12.21 4.12
N GLN A 143 -3.10 -11.35 5.11
CA GLN A 143 -2.79 -9.93 4.99
C GLN A 143 -1.87 -9.45 6.10
N VAL A 144 -1.06 -8.45 5.78
CA VAL A 144 -0.14 -7.81 6.72
C VAL A 144 -0.24 -6.29 6.57
N PRO A 145 -0.52 -5.55 7.65
CA PRO A 145 -0.38 -4.10 7.67
C PRO A 145 1.09 -3.73 7.79
N LEU A 146 1.48 -2.65 7.11
CA LEU A 146 2.83 -2.09 7.09
C LEU A 146 2.76 -0.57 7.13
N LEU A 147 3.83 0.04 7.64
CA LEU A 147 4.08 1.47 7.50
C LEU A 147 5.23 1.66 6.53
N LEU A 148 4.96 2.33 5.42
CA LEU A 148 5.92 2.56 4.36
C LEU A 148 6.43 3.99 4.41
N ASP A 149 7.76 4.15 4.41
CA ASP A 149 8.43 5.41 4.12
C ASP A 149 8.41 5.64 2.61
N LEU A 150 7.72 6.69 2.16
CA LEU A 150 7.53 6.97 0.75
C LEU A 150 8.82 7.46 0.08
N ASP A 151 9.75 8.07 0.83
CA ASP A 151 11.02 8.53 0.26
C ASP A 151 11.90 7.35 -0.22
N GLN A 152 11.62 6.13 0.26
CA GLN A 152 12.24 4.91 -0.25
C GLN A 152 11.79 4.55 -1.67
N TYR A 153 10.55 4.87 -2.04
CA TYR A 153 9.94 4.46 -3.32
C TYR A 153 9.93 5.57 -4.37
N PHE A 154 10.22 6.81 -3.97
CA PHE A 154 10.26 7.97 -4.85
C PHE A 154 11.68 8.56 -4.86
N ALA A 155 12.26 8.78 -6.05
CA ALA A 155 13.57 9.43 -6.18
C ALA A 155 13.46 10.96 -6.09
N ASP A 156 12.37 11.47 -6.65
CA ASP A 156 11.88 12.84 -6.53
C ASP A 156 10.34 12.76 -6.47
N HIS A 157 9.63 13.89 -6.61
CA HIS A 157 8.17 13.87 -6.48
C HIS A 157 7.48 12.93 -7.49
N TYR A 158 7.96 12.79 -8.73
CA TYR A 158 7.25 12.09 -9.81
C TYR A 158 7.99 10.84 -10.32
N THR A 159 9.22 10.60 -9.87
CA THR A 159 10.04 9.47 -10.32
C THR A 159 9.94 8.30 -9.33
N VAL A 160 9.26 7.23 -9.74
CA VAL A 160 9.10 5.99 -8.96
C VAL A 160 10.31 5.07 -9.12
N LYS A 161 10.83 4.55 -8.00
CA LYS A 161 11.85 3.49 -7.92
C LYS A 161 11.21 2.11 -8.06
N TYR A 162 10.71 1.78 -9.25
CA TYR A 162 9.97 0.53 -9.50
C TYR A 162 10.67 -0.75 -9.03
N PRO A 163 12.00 -0.95 -9.21
CA PRO A 163 12.65 -2.17 -8.76
C PRO A 163 12.49 -2.42 -7.25
N VAL A 164 12.62 -1.37 -6.43
CA VAL A 164 12.46 -1.44 -4.97
C VAL A 164 11.02 -1.77 -4.59
N LEU A 165 10.06 -1.06 -5.21
CA LEU A 165 8.63 -1.29 -4.95
C LEU A 165 8.22 -2.72 -5.33
N GLN A 166 8.66 -3.20 -6.49
CA GLN A 166 8.38 -4.54 -6.99
C GLN A 166 8.98 -5.63 -6.09
N GLU A 167 10.23 -5.44 -5.63
CA GLU A 167 10.90 -6.34 -4.70
C GLU A 167 10.13 -6.45 -3.38
N HIS A 168 9.72 -5.31 -2.81
CA HIS A 168 8.98 -5.29 -1.55
C HIS A 168 7.59 -5.93 -1.66
N ILE A 169 6.85 -5.64 -2.74
CA ILE A 169 5.56 -6.29 -3.01
C ILE A 169 5.75 -7.81 -3.14
N ALA A 170 6.78 -8.26 -3.87
CA ALA A 170 7.07 -9.67 -4.04
C ALA A 170 7.47 -10.35 -2.72
N ALA A 171 8.27 -9.69 -1.88
CA ALA A 171 8.66 -10.20 -0.58
C ALA A 171 7.45 -10.41 0.35
N VAL A 172 6.53 -9.43 0.38
CA VAL A 172 5.31 -9.53 1.18
C VAL A 172 4.37 -10.61 0.66
N ALA A 173 4.16 -10.66 -0.66
CA ALA A 173 3.37 -11.70 -1.31
C ALA A 173 3.93 -13.10 -1.01
N GLN A 174 5.25 -13.28 -1.10
CA GLN A 174 5.92 -14.54 -0.79
C GLN A 174 5.76 -14.93 0.68
N ALA A 175 5.91 -13.98 1.61
CA ALA A 175 5.73 -14.25 3.03
C ALA A 175 4.28 -14.68 3.35
N CYS A 176 3.30 -13.98 2.80
CA CYS A 176 1.88 -14.31 2.95
C CYS A 176 1.54 -15.66 2.32
N ALA A 177 2.07 -15.96 1.12
CA ALA A 177 1.89 -17.24 0.44
C ALA A 177 2.47 -18.40 1.26
N LYS A 178 3.70 -18.26 1.78
CA LYS A 178 4.32 -19.26 2.65
C LYS A 178 3.49 -19.52 3.90
N TYR A 179 2.96 -18.45 4.53
CA TYR A 179 2.08 -18.58 5.68
C TYR A 179 0.81 -19.34 5.31
N LEU A 180 0.15 -18.96 4.20
CA LEU A 180 -1.09 -19.60 3.75
C LEU A 180 -0.87 -21.08 3.43
N HIS A 181 0.17 -21.43 2.67
CA HIS A 181 0.50 -22.82 2.32
C HIS A 181 0.85 -23.66 3.53
N GLY A 182 1.61 -23.11 4.47
CA GLY A 182 1.93 -23.78 5.72
C GLY A 182 0.70 -24.14 6.56
N ARG A 183 -0.44 -23.46 6.33
CA ARG A 183 -1.70 -23.72 7.01
C ARG A 183 -2.70 -24.55 6.21
N ILE A 184 -2.64 -24.52 4.89
CA ILE A 184 -3.48 -25.37 4.02
C ILE A 184 -2.97 -26.81 4.01
N ALA A 185 -1.65 -27.00 4.13
CA ALA A 185 -1.02 -28.33 4.09
C ALA A 185 -0.93 -29.03 5.47
N ALA A 186 -1.32 -28.34 6.55
CA ALA A 186 -1.34 -28.87 7.92
C ALA A 186 -2.73 -29.43 8.27
#